data_AF-A0A2Z4N5W6-F1
#
_entry.id   AF-A0A2Z4N5W6-F1
#
_cell.length_a   1.000
_cell.length_b   1.000
_cell.length_c   1.000
_cell.angle_alpha   90.00
_cell.angle_beta   90.00
_cell.angle_gamma   90.00
#
_symmetry.space_group_name_H-M   'P 1'
#
loop_
_entity.id
_entity.type
_entity.pdbx_description
1 polymer ?
#
loop_
_entity_poly.entity_id
_entity_poly.type
_entity_poly.pdbx_seq_one_letter_code
_entity_poly.pdbx_strand_id
1 'polypeptide(L)'
;MFSISFLFIIGISAVVGEDSEAIGITETVCEKQKTTYGYEYNELFKFSDKSYVNGTLYLTFRVQAASNAHVIFSVGPSLDTYGQIYEIVLGAGRNTFSDIRRYIWKRGPASRAKAFTNDLLSASELREFTISIARDGQIEIRKSSDAIPILYWKDPDPIPISYFGFSTWNSVYGIWYFDCYGVGSTTIDRPLTFTESLRRDLLNGYDRFAIPFNISDDWTPINISFSPYHAELDSDHGQITLVGKFMLAWQDEKLKWDPASYGNITSLQLIHGEIWKPELVLYNAVDHGINPLGPSGMVVSNKGEVNWSSNSKLQTRCPLKYNSLFNEKHRCEIQLGLWGSRDIFRLVWVNDSSLDNKQKITPLKPWLFEDFNATNKWIETPWYDDKGNEDLDINGKSNNSVLALAITLKDNDDSFYLTAISLLVIVLTIFFLSTFWISACDDFRGCLMLSTALLINAFYRLISYKRNYYVMNITYACFSLWLLLGSVASMYASYLKSRPGSTKPCSFALFIVKLRLIQTLFCLPGSSSDSDEHYRNHSNDITEEGSVDERAGNDYWYAEDWKAISVFVTRLTFYVSLICIIWYANYDFS
;
A
#
# COMPACT_ATOMS: atom_id res chain seq x y z
N MET A 1 -2.31 52.83 2.92
CA MET A 1 -1.74 51.72 2.12
C MET A 1 -2.15 50.43 2.81
N PHE A 2 -2.86 49.48 2.21
CA PHE A 2 -3.61 49.45 0.93
C PHE A 2 -5.04 49.01 1.30
N SER A 3 -6.10 49.74 0.95
CA SER A 3 -6.71 49.89 -0.39
C SER A 3 -7.12 48.54 -1.01
N ILE A 4 -8.42 48.23 -0.96
CA ILE A 4 -9.06 47.13 -1.67
C ILE A 4 -9.68 47.69 -2.95
N SER A 5 -9.56 46.97 -4.08
CA SER A 5 -10.26 47.32 -5.32
C SER A 5 -10.82 46.06 -5.99
N PHE A 6 -12.15 45.89 -5.95
CA PHE A 6 -12.86 44.98 -6.84
C PHE A 6 -12.97 45.63 -8.23
N LEU A 7 -12.78 44.84 -9.29
CA LEU A 7 -13.03 45.26 -10.67
C LEU A 7 -14.19 44.46 -11.26
N PHE A 8 -15.37 45.08 -11.28
CA PHE A 8 -16.45 44.66 -12.16
C PHE A 8 -16.10 45.04 -13.60
N ILE A 9 -16.36 44.14 -14.55
CA ILE A 9 -16.42 44.48 -15.97
C ILE A 9 -17.83 44.10 -16.46
N ILE A 10 -18.52 45.08 -17.03
CA ILE A 10 -19.84 44.94 -17.66
C ILE A 10 -19.69 45.38 -19.11
N GLY A 11 -20.25 44.60 -20.04
CA GLY A 11 -20.32 44.95 -21.46
C GLY A 11 -19.98 43.77 -22.38
N ILE A 12 -20.54 43.64 -23.58
CA ILE A 12 -21.60 44.42 -24.26
C ILE A 12 -22.49 43.43 -25.02
N SER A 13 -23.80 43.71 -25.11
CA SER A 13 -24.70 42.94 -25.97
C SER A 13 -24.40 43.18 -27.45
N ALA A 14 -24.11 42.13 -28.21
CA ALA A 14 -24.06 42.16 -29.67
C ALA A 14 -25.27 41.41 -30.24
N VAL A 15 -26.15 42.12 -30.94
CA VAL A 15 -27.24 41.54 -31.74
C VAL A 15 -26.73 41.38 -33.16
N VAL A 16 -26.79 40.17 -33.72
CA VAL A 16 -26.42 39.88 -35.11
C VAL A 16 -27.37 38.84 -35.72
N GLY A 17 -28.07 39.24 -36.79
CA GLY A 17 -28.46 38.42 -37.94
C GLY A 17 -29.28 37.14 -37.71
N GLU A 18 -30.56 37.18 -38.11
CA GLU A 18 -31.19 36.04 -38.79
C GLU A 18 -30.71 35.96 -40.25
N ASP A 19 -31.00 34.83 -40.91
CA ASP A 19 -30.82 34.52 -42.34
C ASP A 19 -29.36 34.43 -42.90
N SER A 20 -29.02 33.45 -43.76
CA SER A 20 -29.80 32.31 -44.30
C SER A 20 -28.92 31.13 -44.77
N GLU A 21 -29.54 29.95 -44.87
CA GLU A 21 -29.22 28.77 -45.70
C GLU A 21 -27.75 28.33 -45.93
N ALA A 22 -27.40 27.11 -45.47
CA ALA A 22 -27.34 25.94 -46.37
C ALA A 22 -26.80 24.66 -45.67
N ILE A 23 -27.67 23.67 -45.47
CA ILE A 23 -27.49 22.21 -45.68
C ILE A 23 -28.76 21.53 -45.16
N GLY A 24 -29.44 20.77 -46.01
CA GLY A 24 -30.75 20.19 -45.67
C GLY A 24 -30.65 19.06 -44.65
N ILE A 25 -30.91 19.35 -43.38
CA ILE A 25 -31.26 18.35 -42.38
C ILE A 25 -32.78 18.21 -42.41
N THR A 26 -33.28 17.01 -42.74
CA THR A 26 -34.71 16.71 -42.64
C THR A 26 -35.14 16.76 -41.18
N GLU A 27 -36.15 17.56 -40.85
CA GLU A 27 -36.66 17.66 -39.47
C GLU A 27 -37.24 16.31 -39.02
N THR A 28 -36.50 15.60 -38.17
CA THR A 28 -37.02 14.45 -37.42
C THR A 28 -38.00 14.98 -36.37
N VAL A 29 -39.29 14.76 -36.57
CA VAL A 29 -40.34 15.20 -35.65
C VAL A 29 -40.31 14.28 -34.43
N CYS A 30 -39.64 14.71 -33.37
CA CYS A 30 -39.55 14.01 -32.09
C CYS A 30 -40.43 14.68 -31.04
N GLU A 31 -41.01 13.88 -30.15
CA GLU A 31 -41.51 14.40 -28.87
C GLU A 31 -40.33 14.85 -28.00
N LYS A 32 -40.53 15.91 -27.20
CA LYS A 32 -39.46 16.57 -26.44
C LYS A 32 -39.91 16.90 -25.04
N GLN A 33 -39.26 16.29 -24.05
CA GLN A 33 -39.48 16.56 -22.62
C GLN A 33 -38.27 17.29 -22.02
N LYS A 34 -38.52 18.04 -20.93
CA LYS A 34 -37.48 18.66 -20.10
C LYS A 34 -37.68 18.23 -18.66
N THR A 35 -36.65 17.66 -18.04
CA THR A 35 -36.66 17.30 -16.62
C THR A 35 -35.89 18.37 -15.84
N THR A 36 -36.61 19.11 -15.00
CA THR A 36 -36.07 20.15 -14.11
C THR A 36 -35.80 19.56 -12.72
N TYR A 37 -35.31 20.39 -11.79
CA TYR A 37 -34.89 19.99 -10.45
C TYR A 37 -35.96 19.25 -9.64
N GLY A 38 -35.93 17.91 -9.68
CA GLY A 38 -36.79 17.03 -8.89
C GLY A 38 -36.75 15.60 -9.43
N TYR A 39 -36.41 14.65 -8.56
CA TYR A 39 -36.41 13.20 -8.84
C TYR A 39 -37.84 12.64 -8.77
N GLU A 40 -38.69 13.17 -9.63
CA GLU A 40 -40.11 12.84 -9.74
C GLU A 40 -40.44 12.50 -11.20
N TYR A 41 -41.46 11.66 -11.40
CA TYR A 41 -41.88 11.17 -12.71
C TYR A 41 -43.26 11.75 -13.04
N ASN A 42 -43.26 13.03 -13.40
CA ASN A 42 -44.46 13.86 -13.50
C ASN A 42 -45.40 13.49 -14.67
N GLU A 43 -44.93 12.66 -15.60
CA GLU A 43 -45.61 12.30 -16.83
C GLU A 43 -45.19 10.89 -17.25
N LEU A 44 -46.17 10.06 -17.63
CA LEU A 44 -45.96 8.68 -18.09
C LEU A 44 -46.58 8.51 -19.47
N PHE A 45 -45.72 8.25 -20.45
CA PHE A 45 -46.08 8.01 -21.84
C PHE A 45 -46.50 6.55 -22.02
N LYS A 46 -47.56 6.31 -22.80
CA LYS A 46 -48.03 4.96 -23.12
C LYS A 46 -47.28 4.46 -24.35
N PHE A 47 -46.78 3.22 -24.31
CA PHE A 47 -46.21 2.59 -25.51
C PHE A 47 -47.27 2.36 -26.58
N SER A 48 -46.86 2.57 -27.84
CA SER A 48 -47.66 2.22 -29.01
C SER A 48 -47.42 0.77 -29.43
N ASP A 49 -48.32 0.18 -30.20
CA ASP A 49 -48.11 -1.17 -30.75
C ASP A 49 -46.87 -1.25 -31.67
N LYS A 50 -46.47 -0.12 -32.28
CA LYS A 50 -45.25 -0.01 -33.11
C LYS A 50 -43.95 -0.16 -32.30
N SER A 51 -44.00 0.09 -30.99
CA SER A 51 -42.86 -0.09 -30.09
C SER A 51 -42.52 -1.57 -29.85
N TYR A 52 -43.36 -2.51 -30.31
CA TYR A 52 -43.13 -3.95 -30.19
C TYR A 52 -42.70 -4.59 -31.52
N VAL A 53 -41.49 -5.13 -31.58
CA VAL A 53 -40.96 -5.87 -32.74
C VAL A 53 -40.70 -7.32 -32.32
N ASN A 54 -41.32 -8.28 -33.01
CA ASN A 54 -41.29 -9.72 -32.68
C ASN A 54 -41.66 -10.06 -31.22
N GLY A 55 -42.42 -9.18 -30.56
CA GLY A 55 -42.81 -9.29 -29.16
C GLY A 55 -41.86 -8.62 -28.16
N THR A 56 -40.66 -8.22 -28.58
CA THR A 56 -39.73 -7.40 -27.78
C THR A 56 -40.13 -5.93 -27.87
N LEU A 57 -40.22 -5.26 -26.72
CA LEU A 57 -40.47 -3.84 -26.61
C LEU A 57 -39.17 -3.06 -26.85
N TYR A 58 -39.22 -1.97 -27.61
CA TYR A 58 -38.09 -1.06 -27.86
C TYR A 58 -38.47 0.39 -27.51
N LEU A 59 -37.56 1.08 -26.81
CA LEU A 59 -37.60 2.53 -26.58
C LEU A 59 -36.26 3.13 -27.01
N THR A 60 -36.27 3.97 -28.04
CA THR A 60 -35.11 4.75 -28.48
C THR A 60 -35.30 6.22 -28.10
N PHE A 61 -34.31 6.82 -27.46
CA PHE A 61 -34.35 8.22 -27.02
C PHE A 61 -32.97 8.87 -27.07
N ARG A 62 -32.94 10.20 -27.16
CA ARG A 62 -31.75 11.04 -26.98
C ARG A 62 -31.88 11.83 -25.70
N VAL A 63 -30.80 11.89 -24.92
CA VAL A 63 -30.73 12.69 -23.70
C VAL A 63 -29.48 13.56 -23.68
N GLN A 64 -29.64 14.80 -23.21
CA GLN A 64 -28.58 15.73 -22.87
C GLN A 64 -28.71 16.03 -21.37
N ALA A 65 -27.75 15.57 -20.57
CA ALA A 65 -27.74 15.66 -19.11
C ALA A 65 -26.31 15.43 -18.60
N ALA A 66 -25.92 16.11 -17.51
CA ALA A 66 -24.55 16.00 -16.98
C ALA A 66 -24.24 14.65 -16.29
N SER A 67 -25.25 13.96 -15.76
CA SER A 67 -25.18 12.68 -15.06
C SER A 67 -26.61 12.22 -14.69
N ASN A 68 -26.77 11.03 -14.11
CA ASN A 68 -28.02 10.55 -13.49
C ASN A 68 -29.28 10.83 -14.33
N ALA A 69 -29.34 10.25 -15.53
CA ALA A 69 -30.54 10.22 -16.37
C ALA A 69 -31.32 8.94 -16.07
N HIS A 70 -32.58 9.05 -15.67
CA HIS A 70 -33.40 7.92 -15.24
C HIS A 70 -34.54 7.66 -16.23
N VAL A 71 -34.77 6.38 -16.54
CA VAL A 71 -35.88 5.91 -17.36
C VAL A 71 -36.62 4.82 -16.58
N ILE A 72 -37.94 4.96 -16.43
CA ILE A 72 -38.77 3.95 -15.77
C ILE A 72 -39.73 3.28 -16.75
N PHE A 73 -40.13 2.06 -16.38
CA PHE A 73 -41.07 1.23 -17.14
C PHE A 73 -42.09 0.64 -16.17
N SER A 74 -43.38 0.88 -16.43
CA SER A 74 -44.49 0.48 -15.54
C SER A 74 -45.62 -0.23 -16.29
N VAL A 75 -46.43 -0.97 -15.51
CA VAL A 75 -47.64 -1.66 -16.00
C VAL A 75 -48.79 -0.66 -16.30
N GLY A 76 -48.80 0.50 -15.65
CA GLY A 76 -49.89 1.47 -15.76
C GLY A 76 -49.48 2.93 -15.52
N PRO A 77 -50.42 3.88 -15.70
CA PRO A 77 -50.18 5.33 -15.74
C PRO A 77 -50.02 6.01 -14.36
N SER A 78 -49.80 5.23 -13.29
CA SER A 78 -49.53 5.74 -11.93
C SER A 78 -48.59 4.76 -11.23
N LEU A 79 -47.56 5.29 -10.58
CA LEU A 79 -46.55 4.50 -9.87
C LEU A 79 -47.06 4.00 -8.50
N ASP A 80 -48.02 4.71 -7.89
CA ASP A 80 -48.61 4.36 -6.60
C ASP A 80 -49.52 3.12 -6.67
N THR A 81 -50.04 2.82 -7.87
CA THR A 81 -51.04 1.76 -8.06
C THR A 81 -50.41 0.42 -8.45
N TYR A 82 -49.25 0.42 -9.11
CA TYR A 82 -48.63 -0.77 -9.68
C TYR A 82 -47.31 -1.11 -8.97
N GLY A 83 -47.38 -2.07 -8.06
CA GLY A 83 -46.31 -2.44 -7.14
C GLY A 83 -45.04 -3.08 -7.73
N GLN A 84 -44.84 -2.99 -9.06
CA GLN A 84 -43.63 -3.45 -9.75
C GLN A 84 -43.31 -2.52 -10.92
N ILE A 85 -42.08 -1.99 -10.94
CA ILE A 85 -41.53 -1.21 -12.06
C ILE A 85 -40.06 -1.57 -12.27
N TYR A 86 -39.57 -1.38 -13.50
CA TYR A 86 -38.13 -1.26 -13.74
C TYR A 86 -37.72 0.21 -13.68
N GLU A 87 -36.53 0.48 -13.17
CA GLU A 87 -35.82 1.74 -13.33
C GLU A 87 -34.45 1.45 -13.94
N ILE A 88 -34.08 2.20 -14.97
CA ILE A 88 -32.77 2.18 -15.62
C ILE A 88 -32.14 3.55 -15.38
N VAL A 89 -31.00 3.57 -14.69
CA VAL A 89 -30.26 4.79 -14.38
C VAL A 89 -28.95 4.82 -15.17
N LEU A 90 -28.81 5.80 -16.04
CA LEU A 90 -27.62 6.05 -16.85
C LEU A 90 -26.76 7.14 -16.21
N GLY A 91 -25.44 6.93 -16.19
CA GLY A 91 -24.49 7.91 -15.67
C GLY A 91 -24.71 8.25 -14.18
N ALA A 92 -25.16 7.28 -13.39
CA ALA A 92 -25.21 7.37 -11.93
C ALA A 92 -23.83 7.65 -11.32
N GLY A 93 -23.81 8.07 -10.05
CA GLY A 93 -22.55 8.28 -9.31
C GLY A 93 -21.68 9.41 -9.87
N ARG A 94 -22.31 10.48 -10.38
CA ARG A 94 -21.67 11.55 -11.18
C ARG A 94 -21.05 11.02 -12.48
N ASN A 95 -21.84 10.33 -13.29
CA ASN A 95 -21.45 9.84 -14.63
C ASN A 95 -20.34 8.77 -14.60
N THR A 96 -20.34 7.87 -13.61
CA THR A 96 -19.32 6.82 -13.42
C THR A 96 -19.84 5.39 -13.54
N PHE A 97 -21.13 5.14 -13.29
CA PHE A 97 -21.75 3.83 -13.47
C PHE A 97 -23.19 3.94 -13.97
N SER A 98 -23.74 2.84 -14.46
CA SER A 98 -25.17 2.73 -14.82
C SER A 98 -25.76 1.47 -14.18
N ASP A 99 -27.07 1.48 -13.90
CA ASP A 99 -27.72 0.58 -12.94
C ASP A 99 -29.13 0.21 -13.43
N ILE A 100 -29.41 -1.08 -13.65
CA ILE A 100 -30.78 -1.60 -13.81
C ILE A 100 -31.30 -1.97 -12.43
N ARG A 101 -32.49 -1.48 -12.09
CA ARG A 101 -33.18 -1.74 -10.82
C ARG A 101 -34.58 -2.30 -11.08
N ARG A 102 -35.05 -3.16 -10.18
CA ARG A 102 -36.46 -3.55 -10.09
C ARG A 102 -37.00 -3.15 -8.73
N TYR A 103 -38.08 -2.39 -8.73
CA TYR A 103 -38.86 -2.08 -7.53
C TYR A 103 -39.85 -3.22 -7.27
N ILE A 104 -40.03 -3.57 -5.99
CA ILE A 104 -41.09 -4.47 -5.54
C ILE A 104 -41.81 -3.80 -4.36
N TRP A 105 -43.14 -3.81 -4.38
CA TRP A 105 -44.01 -3.22 -3.35
C TRP A 105 -43.57 -3.61 -1.93
N LYS A 106 -43.53 -2.62 -1.04
CA LYS A 106 -43.00 -2.71 0.35
C LYS A 106 -41.51 -3.10 0.50
N ARG A 107 -40.78 -3.41 -0.58
CA ARG A 107 -39.32 -3.72 -0.55
C ARG A 107 -38.44 -2.60 -1.13
N GLY A 108 -39.00 -1.71 -1.94
CA GLY A 108 -38.27 -0.61 -2.56
C GLY A 108 -37.40 -1.03 -3.76
N PRO A 109 -36.47 -0.17 -4.21
CA PRO A 109 -35.57 -0.47 -5.32
C PRO A 109 -34.51 -1.51 -4.94
N ALA A 110 -34.37 -2.55 -5.76
CA ALA A 110 -33.20 -3.43 -5.74
C ALA A 110 -32.42 -3.28 -7.05
N SER A 111 -31.12 -2.96 -6.97
CA SER A 111 -30.18 -3.07 -8.10
C SER A 111 -30.09 -4.53 -8.55
N ARG A 112 -30.02 -4.75 -9.87
CA ARG A 112 -30.08 -6.07 -10.54
C ARG A 112 -28.92 -6.32 -11.48
N ALA A 113 -28.50 -5.30 -12.23
CA ALA A 113 -27.26 -5.31 -12.99
C ALA A 113 -26.65 -3.92 -12.97
N LYS A 114 -25.32 -3.84 -12.84
CA LYS A 114 -24.57 -2.58 -12.75
C LYS A 114 -23.30 -2.69 -13.58
N ALA A 115 -23.01 -1.63 -14.33
CA ALA A 115 -21.84 -1.52 -15.18
C ALA A 115 -21.12 -0.20 -14.89
N PHE A 116 -19.78 -0.19 -14.92
CA PHE A 116 -19.02 1.05 -14.88
C PHE A 116 -19.05 1.71 -16.25
N THR A 117 -19.47 2.97 -16.29
CA THR A 117 -19.79 3.71 -17.52
C THR A 117 -19.36 5.17 -17.32
N ASN A 118 -18.06 5.39 -17.25
CA ASN A 118 -17.48 6.73 -17.12
C ASN A 118 -17.83 7.59 -18.33
N ASP A 119 -18.25 8.83 -18.10
CA ASP A 119 -18.55 9.85 -19.11
C ASP A 119 -19.57 9.40 -20.17
N LEU A 120 -20.56 8.60 -19.77
CA LEU A 120 -21.61 8.06 -20.64
C LEU A 120 -22.57 9.14 -21.17
N LEU A 121 -22.93 10.08 -20.31
CA LEU A 121 -23.82 11.22 -20.60
C LEU A 121 -23.00 12.51 -20.83
N SER A 122 -23.61 13.51 -21.46
CA SER A 122 -22.97 14.81 -21.74
C SER A 122 -23.92 15.97 -21.44
N ALA A 123 -23.39 17.02 -20.80
CA ALA A 123 -24.12 18.25 -20.52
C ALA A 123 -24.30 19.13 -21.77
N SER A 124 -23.43 18.99 -22.77
CA SER A 124 -23.40 19.80 -24.00
C SER A 124 -23.92 19.07 -25.24
N GLU A 125 -23.94 17.74 -25.24
CA GLU A 125 -24.29 16.92 -26.41
C GLU A 125 -25.48 16.01 -26.13
N LEU A 126 -26.33 15.83 -27.14
CA LEU A 126 -27.34 14.77 -27.13
C LEU A 126 -26.68 13.41 -27.38
N ARG A 127 -26.92 12.44 -26.47
CA ARG A 127 -26.46 11.05 -26.60
C ARG A 127 -27.66 10.14 -26.78
N GLU A 128 -27.61 9.24 -27.77
CA GLU A 128 -28.72 8.36 -28.16
C GLU A 128 -28.57 6.96 -27.57
N PHE A 129 -29.65 6.44 -27.00
CA PHE A 129 -29.74 5.13 -26.35
C PHE A 129 -30.99 4.39 -26.80
N THR A 130 -30.88 3.06 -26.84
CA THR A 130 -31.97 2.13 -27.12
C THR A 130 -32.08 1.15 -25.96
N ILE A 131 -33.26 1.07 -25.35
CA ILE A 131 -33.61 0.07 -24.35
C ILE A 131 -34.52 -0.95 -25.02
N SER A 132 -34.23 -2.23 -24.86
CA SER A 132 -35.09 -3.32 -25.34
C SER A 132 -35.45 -4.30 -24.23
N ILE A 133 -36.73 -4.63 -24.11
CA ILE A 133 -37.29 -5.51 -23.07
C ILE A 133 -38.06 -6.65 -23.77
N ALA A 134 -37.52 -7.86 -23.73
CA ALA A 134 -38.14 -9.05 -24.32
C ALA A 134 -39.17 -9.70 -23.38
N ARG A 135 -40.12 -10.44 -23.96
CA ARG A 135 -41.19 -11.16 -23.21
C ARG A 135 -40.69 -12.23 -22.24
N ASP A 136 -39.45 -12.71 -22.42
CA ASP A 136 -38.80 -13.70 -21.57
C ASP A 136 -37.93 -13.07 -20.46
N GLY A 137 -38.06 -11.75 -20.25
CA GLY A 137 -37.38 -11.00 -19.20
C GLY A 137 -36.01 -10.45 -19.57
N GLN A 138 -35.50 -10.68 -20.78
CA GLN A 138 -34.22 -10.11 -21.23
C GLN A 138 -34.34 -8.59 -21.43
N ILE A 139 -33.59 -7.83 -20.63
CA ILE A 139 -33.47 -6.38 -20.67
C ILE A 139 -32.06 -6.01 -21.13
N GLU A 140 -31.98 -5.26 -22.21
CA GLU A 140 -30.73 -4.70 -22.73
C GLU A 140 -30.82 -3.19 -22.86
N ILE A 141 -29.71 -2.52 -22.56
CA ILE A 141 -29.50 -1.11 -22.88
C ILE A 141 -28.29 -0.99 -23.78
N ARG A 142 -28.48 -0.33 -24.91
CA ARG A 142 -27.47 -0.06 -25.92
C ARG A 142 -27.34 1.44 -26.12
N LYS A 143 -26.14 1.90 -26.41
CA LYS A 143 -25.89 3.22 -26.99
C LYS A 143 -25.98 3.05 -28.50
N SER A 144 -26.54 4.02 -29.23
CA SER A 144 -26.88 3.83 -30.66
C SER A 144 -25.68 3.50 -31.57
N SER A 145 -24.47 3.92 -31.17
CA SER A 145 -23.21 3.60 -31.84
C SER A 145 -22.66 2.19 -31.55
N ASP A 146 -23.22 1.45 -30.60
CA ASP A 146 -22.53 0.34 -29.94
C ASP A 146 -23.24 -1.01 -30.22
N ALA A 147 -22.56 -1.91 -30.91
CA ALA A 147 -23.09 -3.23 -31.28
C ALA A 147 -23.33 -4.19 -30.10
N ILE A 148 -22.88 -3.82 -28.89
CA ILE A 148 -22.93 -4.62 -27.66
C ILE A 148 -23.70 -3.81 -26.59
N PRO A 149 -24.57 -4.42 -25.77
CA PRO A 149 -25.30 -3.70 -24.73
C PRO A 149 -24.34 -3.27 -23.61
N ILE A 150 -24.45 -2.00 -23.18
CA ILE A 150 -23.71 -1.44 -22.04
C ILE A 150 -24.20 -1.99 -20.69
N LEU A 151 -25.43 -2.50 -20.67
CA LEU A 151 -26.07 -3.15 -19.53
C LEU A 151 -26.98 -4.28 -20.06
N TYR A 152 -26.90 -5.44 -19.41
CA TYR A 152 -27.73 -6.61 -19.64
C TYR A 152 -28.27 -7.13 -18.31
N TRP A 153 -29.53 -7.52 -18.27
CA TRP A 153 -30.09 -8.33 -17.20
C TRP A 153 -31.21 -9.23 -17.75
N LYS A 154 -31.50 -10.34 -17.05
CA LYS A 154 -32.67 -11.17 -17.33
C LYS A 154 -33.50 -11.34 -16.07
N ASP A 155 -34.73 -10.86 -16.09
CA ASP A 155 -35.68 -11.06 -15.00
C ASP A 155 -36.30 -12.46 -15.08
N PRO A 156 -36.21 -13.31 -14.03
CA PRO A 156 -36.94 -14.58 -13.98
C PRO A 156 -38.47 -14.43 -13.84
N ASP A 157 -38.98 -13.23 -13.53
CA ASP A 157 -40.40 -12.92 -13.33
C ASP A 157 -40.76 -11.61 -14.07
N PRO A 158 -40.96 -11.64 -15.40
CA PRO A 158 -41.01 -10.44 -16.23
C PRO A 158 -42.26 -9.58 -16.04
N ILE A 159 -42.07 -8.28 -15.80
CA ILE A 159 -43.16 -7.29 -15.67
C ILE A 159 -43.80 -7.01 -17.05
N PRO A 160 -45.14 -7.07 -17.19
CA PRO A 160 -45.85 -6.69 -18.42
C PRO A 160 -45.92 -5.16 -18.55
N ILE A 161 -44.88 -4.56 -19.11
CA ILE A 161 -44.76 -3.11 -19.32
C ILE A 161 -45.85 -2.60 -20.28
N SER A 162 -46.33 -1.37 -20.05
CA SER A 162 -47.21 -0.64 -20.96
C SER A 162 -46.96 0.88 -21.00
N TYR A 163 -46.20 1.40 -20.04
CA TYR A 163 -45.87 2.82 -19.91
C TYR A 163 -44.37 3.03 -19.62
N PHE A 164 -43.86 4.21 -19.98
CA PHE A 164 -42.52 4.68 -19.63
C PHE A 164 -42.53 6.14 -19.19
N GLY A 165 -41.44 6.58 -18.55
CA GLY A 165 -41.25 7.98 -18.18
C GLY A 165 -39.78 8.30 -17.94
N PHE A 166 -39.44 9.59 -18.04
CA PHE A 166 -38.08 10.09 -17.86
C PHE A 166 -37.99 10.99 -16.63
N SER A 167 -36.84 10.97 -15.94
CA SER A 167 -36.52 11.91 -14.86
C SER A 167 -35.01 12.11 -14.74
N THR A 168 -34.58 13.14 -14.03
CA THR A 168 -33.18 13.37 -13.69
C THR A 168 -33.03 13.56 -12.18
N TRP A 169 -31.85 13.28 -11.64
CA TRP A 169 -31.61 13.49 -10.21
C TRP A 169 -31.85 14.96 -9.79
N ASN A 170 -32.22 15.21 -8.54
CA ASN A 170 -32.63 16.49 -7.93
C ASN A 170 -31.81 17.76 -8.28
N SER A 171 -30.59 17.64 -8.79
CA SER A 171 -29.70 18.75 -9.16
C SER A 171 -29.19 18.69 -10.60
N VAL A 172 -29.82 17.89 -11.46
CA VAL A 172 -29.49 17.73 -12.88
C VAL A 172 -30.67 18.18 -13.74
N TYR A 173 -30.39 19.06 -14.69
CA TYR A 173 -31.28 19.39 -15.79
C TYR A 173 -31.10 18.39 -16.95
N GLY A 174 -32.20 17.86 -17.47
CA GLY A 174 -32.21 16.94 -18.61
C GLY A 174 -33.07 17.47 -19.76
N ILE A 175 -32.59 17.34 -20.99
CA ILE A 175 -33.40 17.49 -22.21
C ILE A 175 -33.51 16.12 -22.87
N TRP A 176 -34.73 15.69 -23.15
CA TRP A 176 -35.06 14.38 -23.69
C TRP A 176 -35.77 14.53 -25.03
N TYR A 177 -35.46 13.65 -25.97
CA TYR A 177 -36.13 13.51 -27.26
C TYR A 177 -36.44 12.04 -27.50
N PHE A 178 -37.67 11.71 -27.88
CA PHE A 178 -38.15 10.34 -28.11
C PHE A 178 -39.25 10.36 -29.19
N ASP A 179 -39.74 9.17 -29.58
CA ASP A 179 -40.77 9.00 -30.63
C ASP A 179 -40.49 9.86 -31.89
N CYS A 180 -39.23 9.82 -32.34
CA CYS A 180 -38.76 10.56 -33.52
C CYS A 180 -39.30 9.93 -34.81
N TYR A 181 -40.29 10.57 -35.42
CA TYR A 181 -40.83 10.17 -36.72
C TYR A 181 -40.13 10.92 -37.87
N GLY A 182 -39.58 10.13 -38.81
CA GLY A 182 -39.06 10.57 -40.10
C GLY A 182 -39.42 9.54 -41.16
N VAL A 183 -39.59 9.96 -42.42
CA VAL A 183 -39.98 9.05 -43.51
C VAL A 183 -38.82 8.13 -43.85
N GLY A 184 -39.02 6.83 -43.63
CA GLY A 184 -38.07 5.78 -43.98
C GLY A 184 -37.24 5.28 -42.80
N SER A 185 -37.82 4.39 -41.99
CA SER A 185 -37.02 3.46 -41.18
C SER A 185 -36.46 2.35 -42.07
N THR A 186 -35.54 2.72 -42.97
CA THR A 186 -34.30 1.95 -43.06
C THR A 186 -33.49 2.32 -41.82
N THR A 187 -32.86 1.35 -41.16
CA THR A 187 -31.63 1.70 -40.46
C THR A 187 -30.71 2.33 -41.50
N ILE A 188 -30.27 3.57 -41.29
CA ILE A 188 -29.11 4.07 -42.03
C ILE A 188 -27.93 3.36 -41.41
N ASP A 189 -27.74 2.11 -41.85
CA ASP A 189 -26.52 1.34 -41.66
C ASP A 189 -25.41 2.18 -42.27
N ARG A 190 -24.77 3.02 -41.45
CA ARG A 190 -23.53 3.67 -41.86
C ARG A 190 -22.61 2.51 -42.30
N PRO A 191 -21.98 2.58 -43.48
CA PRO A 191 -21.07 1.53 -43.89
C PRO A 191 -20.01 1.38 -42.80
N LEU A 192 -20.05 0.25 -42.08
CA LEU A 192 -19.16 0.03 -40.96
C LEU A 192 -17.72 0.15 -41.44
N THR A 193 -16.90 0.87 -40.69
CA THR A 193 -15.46 0.89 -40.97
C THR A 193 -14.93 -0.54 -40.88
N PHE A 194 -13.85 -0.86 -41.59
CA PHE A 194 -13.25 -2.20 -41.54
C PHE A 194 -12.96 -2.65 -40.10
N THR A 195 -12.58 -1.72 -39.21
CA THR A 195 -12.38 -1.95 -37.77
C THR A 195 -13.67 -2.32 -37.04
N GLU A 196 -14.80 -1.69 -37.37
CA GLU A 196 -16.11 -1.99 -36.76
C GLU A 196 -16.67 -3.32 -37.24
N SER A 197 -16.54 -3.65 -38.54
CA SER A 197 -16.89 -4.99 -39.03
C SER A 197 -16.01 -6.03 -38.35
N LEU A 198 -14.68 -5.90 -38.42
CA LEU A 198 -13.73 -6.82 -37.78
C LEU A 198 -14.06 -7.06 -36.31
N ARG A 199 -14.28 -6.00 -35.54
CA ARG A 199 -14.60 -6.09 -34.11
C ARG A 199 -15.96 -6.73 -33.85
N ARG A 200 -16.98 -6.44 -34.66
CA ARG A 200 -18.30 -7.11 -34.59
C ARG A 200 -18.15 -8.60 -34.90
N ASP A 201 -17.45 -8.91 -35.99
CA ASP A 201 -17.39 -10.23 -36.59
C ASP A 201 -16.51 -11.20 -35.75
N LEU A 202 -15.46 -10.69 -35.08
CA LEU A 202 -14.67 -11.45 -34.09
C LEU A 202 -15.39 -11.68 -32.75
N LEU A 203 -16.18 -10.71 -32.27
CA LEU A 203 -16.83 -10.80 -30.96
C LEU A 203 -18.23 -11.44 -31.01
N ASN A 204 -18.79 -11.63 -32.21
CA ASN A 204 -20.08 -12.27 -32.40
C ASN A 204 -20.04 -13.75 -32.00
N GLY A 205 -20.65 -14.09 -30.86
CA GLY A 205 -20.62 -15.45 -30.31
C GLY A 205 -19.33 -15.82 -29.59
N TYR A 206 -18.39 -14.88 -29.39
CA TYR A 206 -17.20 -15.12 -28.58
C TYR A 206 -17.59 -15.21 -27.09
N ASP A 207 -17.45 -16.39 -26.49
CA ASP A 207 -17.60 -16.56 -25.04
C ASP A 207 -16.28 -16.26 -24.32
N ARG A 208 -16.28 -15.16 -23.56
CA ARG A 208 -15.17 -14.70 -22.70
C ARG A 208 -14.89 -15.57 -21.47
N PHE A 209 -15.78 -16.49 -21.12
CA PHE A 209 -15.54 -17.45 -20.04
C PHE A 209 -14.95 -18.76 -20.58
N ALA A 210 -15.22 -19.11 -21.84
CA ALA A 210 -14.61 -20.26 -22.50
C ALA A 210 -13.13 -20.02 -22.86
N ILE A 211 -12.27 -20.90 -22.35
CA ILE A 211 -10.84 -20.97 -22.69
C ILE A 211 -10.62 -20.93 -24.23
N PRO A 212 -9.65 -20.16 -24.75
CA PRO A 212 -9.49 -19.95 -26.21
C PRO A 212 -8.57 -20.95 -26.93
N PHE A 213 -8.23 -22.07 -26.27
CA PHE A 213 -7.32 -23.09 -26.78
C PHE A 213 -8.05 -24.42 -26.95
N ASN A 214 -7.63 -25.21 -27.95
CA ASN A 214 -7.83 -26.66 -27.89
C ASN A 214 -6.95 -27.20 -26.75
N ILE A 215 -7.55 -27.92 -25.81
CA ILE A 215 -6.83 -28.54 -24.70
C ILE A 215 -5.96 -29.66 -25.29
N SER A 216 -4.65 -29.50 -25.20
CA SER A 216 -3.65 -30.55 -25.40
C SER A 216 -3.21 -31.12 -24.05
N ASP A 217 -2.66 -32.34 -24.05
CA ASP A 217 -2.28 -33.08 -22.84
C ASP A 217 -1.04 -32.50 -22.10
N ASP A 218 -0.39 -31.47 -22.66
CA ASP A 218 0.84 -30.86 -22.12
C ASP A 218 0.56 -29.67 -21.18
N TRP A 219 0.50 -28.45 -21.76
CA TRP A 219 0.27 -27.15 -21.13
C TRP A 219 0.43 -26.04 -22.20
N THR A 220 -0.04 -24.84 -21.90
CA THR A 220 0.08 -23.64 -22.75
C THR A 220 0.87 -22.52 -22.05
N PRO A 221 1.82 -21.86 -22.72
CA PRO A 221 2.56 -20.74 -22.16
C PRO A 221 1.70 -19.47 -22.07
N ILE A 222 1.74 -18.80 -20.92
CA ILE A 222 1.32 -17.42 -20.76
C ILE A 222 2.57 -16.61 -20.44
N ASN A 223 3.03 -15.83 -21.42
CA ASN A 223 4.20 -14.99 -21.29
C ASN A 223 3.88 -13.83 -20.36
N ILE A 224 4.78 -13.53 -19.42
CA ILE A 224 4.64 -12.43 -18.47
C ILE A 224 5.97 -11.70 -18.29
N SER A 225 5.93 -10.37 -18.30
CA SER A 225 7.02 -9.51 -17.85
C SER A 225 6.52 -8.41 -16.93
N PHE A 226 7.42 -7.89 -16.09
CA PHE A 226 7.15 -6.82 -15.14
C PHE A 226 8.28 -5.79 -15.16
N SER A 227 7.89 -4.52 -15.30
CA SER A 227 8.79 -3.37 -15.35
C SER A 227 8.48 -2.46 -14.14
N PRO A 228 9.04 -2.75 -12.95
CA PRO A 228 8.93 -1.84 -11.81
C PRO A 228 9.61 -0.51 -12.13
N TYR A 229 8.99 0.60 -11.72
CA TYR A 229 9.62 1.92 -11.75
C TYR A 229 9.65 2.60 -10.37
N HIS A 230 8.87 2.09 -9.41
CA HIS A 230 8.81 2.55 -8.04
C HIS A 230 8.71 1.34 -7.09
N ALA A 231 9.41 1.42 -5.96
CA ALA A 231 9.45 0.41 -4.91
C ALA A 231 9.51 1.10 -3.54
N GLU A 232 8.71 0.61 -2.59
CA GLU A 232 8.62 1.09 -1.22
C GLU A 232 8.56 -0.11 -0.26
N LEU A 233 9.35 -0.08 0.82
CA LEU A 233 9.41 -1.14 1.83
C LEU A 233 9.02 -0.57 3.19
N ASP A 234 7.88 -1.02 3.70
CA ASP A 234 7.40 -0.78 5.04
C ASP A 234 8.06 -1.78 6.00
N SER A 235 9.01 -1.27 6.79
CA SER A 235 9.78 -2.05 7.77
C SER A 235 9.01 -2.35 9.06
N ASP A 236 8.00 -1.54 9.40
CA ASP A 236 7.23 -1.70 10.64
C ASP A 236 6.17 -2.81 10.49
N HIS A 237 5.56 -2.92 9.30
CA HIS A 237 4.53 -3.92 9.00
C HIS A 237 5.04 -5.13 8.20
N GLY A 238 6.29 -5.12 7.72
CA GLY A 238 6.87 -6.21 6.94
C GLY A 238 6.26 -6.34 5.54
N GLN A 239 6.08 -5.22 4.83
CA GLN A 239 5.36 -5.17 3.56
C GLN A 239 6.17 -4.46 2.48
N ILE A 240 6.13 -4.98 1.25
CA ILE A 240 6.70 -4.29 0.08
C ILE A 240 5.58 -3.90 -0.89
N THR A 241 5.58 -2.63 -1.28
CA THR A 241 4.72 -2.04 -2.31
C THR A 241 5.56 -1.80 -3.55
N LEU A 242 5.20 -2.45 -4.67
CA LEU A 242 5.80 -2.17 -5.98
C LEU A 242 4.76 -1.53 -6.91
N VAL A 243 5.20 -0.56 -7.71
CA VAL A 243 4.41 0.01 -8.80
C VAL A 243 5.22 -0.09 -10.10
N GLY A 244 4.59 -0.63 -11.13
CA GLY A 244 5.23 -0.91 -12.40
C GLY A 244 4.24 -1.25 -13.51
N LYS A 245 4.77 -1.38 -14.72
CA LYS A 245 4.04 -1.86 -15.89
C LYS A 245 4.13 -3.39 -15.94
N PHE A 246 3.00 -4.08 -16.03
CA PHE A 246 2.93 -5.49 -16.40
C PHE A 246 2.61 -5.63 -17.89
N MET A 247 3.22 -6.64 -18.50
CA MET A 247 2.86 -7.16 -19.82
C MET A 247 2.49 -8.63 -19.66
N LEU A 248 1.32 -9.02 -20.13
CA LEU A 248 0.96 -10.43 -20.36
C LEU A 248 0.73 -10.64 -21.84
N ALA A 249 1.20 -11.77 -22.38
CA ALA A 249 0.92 -12.19 -23.73
C ALA A 249 0.50 -13.67 -23.78
N TRP A 250 -0.59 -13.95 -24.51
CA TRP A 250 -1.08 -15.29 -24.80
C TRP A 250 -1.63 -15.36 -26.22
N GLN A 251 -1.86 -16.56 -26.71
CA GLN A 251 -2.43 -16.81 -28.03
C GLN A 251 -3.95 -17.06 -27.89
N ASP A 252 -4.78 -16.56 -28.80
CA ASP A 252 -6.21 -16.85 -28.85
C ASP A 252 -6.57 -17.32 -30.27
N GLU A 253 -6.96 -18.59 -30.40
CA GLU A 253 -7.28 -19.18 -31.70
C GLU A 253 -8.60 -18.69 -32.28
N LYS A 254 -9.52 -18.16 -31.44
CA LYS A 254 -10.81 -17.61 -31.85
C LYS A 254 -10.67 -16.18 -32.39
N LEU A 255 -9.61 -15.45 -32.01
CA LEU A 255 -9.38 -14.06 -32.40
C LEU A 255 -8.44 -13.90 -33.63
N LYS A 256 -8.45 -14.87 -34.54
CA LYS A 256 -7.70 -14.83 -35.81
C LYS A 256 -8.50 -14.21 -36.94
N TRP A 257 -7.86 -13.42 -37.80
CA TRP A 257 -8.46 -12.93 -39.03
C TRP A 257 -7.46 -12.76 -40.17
N ASP A 258 -7.98 -12.75 -41.40
CA ASP A 258 -7.26 -12.30 -42.59
C ASP A 258 -7.31 -10.76 -42.69
N PRO A 259 -6.16 -10.06 -42.68
CA PRO A 259 -6.14 -8.60 -42.86
C PRO A 259 -6.74 -8.13 -44.18
N ALA A 260 -6.63 -8.89 -45.27
CA ALA A 260 -7.09 -8.44 -46.59
C ALA A 260 -8.62 -8.25 -46.63
N SER A 261 -9.36 -9.11 -45.90
CA SER A 261 -10.81 -9.00 -45.69
C SER A 261 -11.24 -7.74 -44.91
N TYR A 262 -10.32 -7.12 -44.14
CA TYR A 262 -10.60 -5.98 -43.26
C TYR A 262 -9.62 -4.82 -43.50
N GLY A 263 -9.41 -4.43 -44.76
CA GLY A 263 -8.66 -3.21 -45.11
C GLY A 263 -7.18 -3.21 -44.71
N ASN A 264 -6.57 -4.39 -44.59
CA ASN A 264 -5.21 -4.64 -44.10
C ASN A 264 -4.96 -4.28 -42.62
N ILE A 265 -6.00 -4.29 -41.78
CA ILE A 265 -5.85 -4.18 -40.33
C ILE A 265 -5.10 -5.41 -39.79
N THR A 266 -3.92 -5.21 -39.18
CA THR A 266 -3.07 -6.26 -38.60
C THR A 266 -3.15 -6.34 -37.08
N SER A 267 -3.74 -5.34 -36.42
CA SER A 267 -4.01 -5.34 -34.98
C SER A 267 -5.31 -4.63 -34.63
N LEU A 268 -5.97 -5.11 -33.57
CA LEU A 268 -7.23 -4.56 -33.05
C LEU A 268 -7.07 -4.27 -31.55
N GLN A 269 -7.50 -3.09 -31.12
CA GLN A 269 -7.55 -2.74 -29.70
C GLN A 269 -8.92 -3.11 -29.10
N LEU A 270 -8.90 -3.78 -27.96
CA LEU A 270 -10.06 -4.21 -27.17
C LEU A 270 -9.96 -3.65 -25.75
N ILE A 271 -11.09 -3.63 -25.03
CA ILE A 271 -11.20 -3.19 -23.64
C ILE A 271 -11.14 -4.42 -22.72
N HIS A 272 -10.60 -4.25 -21.51
CA HIS A 272 -10.63 -5.30 -20.48
C HIS A 272 -12.03 -5.90 -20.28
N GLY A 273 -12.11 -7.24 -20.24
CA GLY A 273 -13.37 -7.97 -20.00
C GLY A 273 -14.26 -8.20 -21.23
N GLU A 274 -13.85 -7.76 -22.43
CA GLU A 274 -14.53 -8.08 -23.70
C GLU A 274 -14.18 -9.48 -24.21
N ILE A 275 -12.95 -9.95 -23.95
CA ILE A 275 -12.44 -11.27 -24.33
C ILE A 275 -11.99 -12.07 -23.10
N TRP A 276 -11.70 -13.36 -23.28
CA TRP A 276 -11.12 -14.20 -22.24
C TRP A 276 -9.76 -13.66 -21.80
N LYS A 277 -9.44 -13.81 -20.52
CA LYS A 277 -8.14 -13.45 -19.95
C LYS A 277 -7.78 -14.40 -18.81
N PRO A 278 -6.47 -14.65 -18.56
CA PRO A 278 -6.06 -15.41 -17.40
C PRO A 278 -6.43 -14.71 -16.08
N GLU A 279 -6.67 -15.52 -15.05
CA GLU A 279 -6.88 -15.07 -13.67
C GLU A 279 -5.59 -15.14 -12.86
N LEU A 280 -4.82 -14.06 -12.88
CA LEU A 280 -3.63 -13.92 -12.04
C LEU A 280 -4.00 -13.83 -10.56
N VAL A 281 -3.15 -14.42 -9.72
CA VAL A 281 -3.25 -14.47 -8.27
C VAL A 281 -1.91 -14.07 -7.66
N LEU A 282 -1.96 -13.25 -6.62
CA LEU A 282 -0.83 -12.80 -5.81
C LEU A 282 -0.92 -13.51 -4.43
N TYR A 283 -0.25 -14.65 -4.28
CA TYR A 283 -0.44 -15.54 -3.13
C TYR A 283 -0.02 -14.94 -1.78
N ASN A 284 1.00 -14.09 -1.77
CA ASN A 284 1.49 -13.40 -0.57
C ASN A 284 1.04 -11.94 -0.48
N ALA A 285 -0.11 -11.61 -1.06
CA ALA A 285 -0.75 -10.30 -0.94
C ALA A 285 -0.97 -9.90 0.53
N VAL A 286 -0.92 -8.59 0.80
CA VAL A 286 -1.36 -8.02 2.09
C VAL A 286 -2.89 -7.85 2.11
N ASP A 287 -3.45 -7.44 0.97
CA ASP A 287 -4.84 -7.04 0.77
C ASP A 287 -5.43 -7.85 -0.42
N HIS A 288 -6.13 -7.23 -1.39
CA HIS A 288 -6.72 -7.93 -2.53
C HIS A 288 -5.66 -8.54 -3.47
N GLY A 289 -5.53 -9.88 -3.43
CA GLY A 289 -4.57 -10.63 -4.26
C GLY A 289 -5.10 -11.21 -5.58
N ILE A 290 -6.40 -11.07 -5.89
CA ILE A 290 -7.02 -11.67 -7.10
C ILE A 290 -7.06 -10.63 -8.22
N ASN A 291 -6.68 -11.03 -9.45
CA ASN A 291 -6.62 -10.19 -10.63
C ASN A 291 -5.88 -8.84 -10.38
N PRO A 292 -4.60 -8.86 -9.95
CA PRO A 292 -3.85 -7.66 -9.57
C PRO A 292 -3.54 -6.67 -10.71
N LEU A 293 -3.99 -6.96 -11.93
CA LEU A 293 -3.81 -6.13 -13.12
C LEU A 293 -4.98 -5.15 -13.27
N GLY A 294 -4.67 -3.86 -13.24
CA GLY A 294 -5.68 -2.81 -13.37
C GLY A 294 -6.41 -2.78 -14.72
N PRO A 295 -7.58 -2.13 -14.82
CA PRO A 295 -8.35 -2.01 -16.05
C PRO A 295 -7.56 -1.25 -17.12
N SER A 296 -7.34 -1.88 -18.28
CA SER A 296 -6.59 -1.29 -19.38
C SER A 296 -7.06 -1.84 -20.74
N GLY A 297 -6.40 -1.41 -21.82
CA GLY A 297 -6.61 -1.97 -23.16
C GLY A 297 -5.81 -3.25 -23.39
N MET A 298 -6.38 -4.15 -24.19
CA MET A 298 -5.68 -5.28 -24.81
C MET A 298 -5.48 -4.98 -26.30
N VAL A 299 -4.36 -5.45 -26.87
CA VAL A 299 -4.10 -5.35 -28.31
C VAL A 299 -3.96 -6.77 -28.86
N VAL A 300 -4.80 -7.11 -29.83
CA VAL A 300 -4.80 -8.42 -30.49
C VAL A 300 -4.16 -8.27 -31.87
N SER A 301 -3.28 -9.19 -32.25
CA SER A 301 -2.76 -9.33 -33.61
C SER A 301 -3.69 -10.17 -34.47
N ASN A 302 -3.69 -9.97 -35.79
CA ASN A 302 -4.43 -10.82 -36.74
C ASN A 302 -4.08 -12.32 -36.66
N LYS A 303 -2.92 -12.64 -36.07
CA LYS A 303 -2.47 -14.01 -35.78
C LYS A 303 -3.12 -14.63 -34.53
N GLY A 304 -3.95 -13.91 -33.79
CA GLY A 304 -4.52 -14.33 -32.51
C GLY A 304 -3.67 -13.99 -31.28
N GLU A 305 -2.48 -13.39 -31.44
CA GLU A 305 -1.63 -13.01 -30.31
C GLU A 305 -2.25 -11.83 -29.53
N VAL A 306 -2.63 -12.06 -28.27
CA VAL A 306 -3.21 -11.05 -27.37
C VAL A 306 -2.14 -10.52 -26.43
N ASN A 307 -1.92 -9.20 -26.46
CA ASN A 307 -1.03 -8.48 -25.56
C ASN A 307 -1.85 -7.58 -24.60
N TRP A 308 -1.76 -7.84 -23.30
CA TRP A 308 -2.39 -7.06 -22.23
C TRP A 308 -1.33 -6.27 -21.45
N SER A 309 -1.38 -4.95 -21.56
CA SER A 309 -0.46 -4.01 -20.87
C SER A 309 -1.21 -3.28 -19.76
N SER A 310 -0.75 -3.32 -18.51
CA SER A 310 -1.39 -2.58 -17.41
C SER A 310 -0.39 -2.05 -16.37
N ASN A 311 -0.58 -0.81 -15.93
CA ASN A 311 0.15 -0.25 -14.79
C ASN A 311 -0.53 -0.68 -13.50
N SER A 312 0.20 -1.36 -12.61
CA SER A 312 -0.38 -2.03 -11.44
C SER A 312 0.44 -1.79 -10.18
N LYS A 313 -0.25 -1.76 -9.04
CA LYS A 313 0.32 -1.69 -7.69
C LYS A 313 0.22 -3.06 -7.04
N LEU A 314 1.35 -3.70 -6.74
CA LEU A 314 1.38 -4.92 -5.92
C LEU A 314 1.73 -4.56 -4.48
N GLN A 315 1.07 -5.18 -3.51
CA GLN A 315 1.40 -5.07 -2.10
C GLN A 315 1.51 -6.46 -1.48
N THR A 316 2.71 -6.85 -1.06
CA THR A 316 3.02 -8.21 -0.60
C THR A 316 3.74 -8.22 0.74
N ARG A 317 3.58 -9.31 1.49
CA ARG A 317 4.34 -9.56 2.72
C ARG A 317 5.79 -9.90 2.37
N CYS A 318 6.73 -9.16 2.97
CA CYS A 318 8.17 -9.40 2.85
C CYS A 318 8.74 -9.90 4.19
N PRO A 319 9.33 -11.12 4.25
CA PRO A 319 9.96 -11.62 5.46
C PRO A 319 11.29 -10.92 5.71
N LEU A 320 11.26 -9.86 6.51
CA LEU A 320 12.44 -9.09 6.88
C LEU A 320 13.40 -9.91 7.75
N LYS A 321 14.70 -9.67 7.56
CA LYS A 321 15.81 -10.35 8.24
C LYS A 321 16.83 -9.32 8.70
N TYR A 322 17.06 -9.24 10.01
CA TYR A 322 17.84 -8.18 10.66
C TYR A 322 19.20 -8.71 11.16
N ASN A 323 20.02 -9.18 10.23
CA ASN A 323 21.24 -9.95 10.55
C ASN A 323 22.52 -9.11 10.79
N SER A 324 22.50 -7.78 10.60
CA SER A 324 23.67 -6.92 10.87
C SER A 324 23.31 -5.42 10.88
N LEU A 325 23.80 -4.65 11.86
CA LEU A 325 23.51 -3.21 12.01
C LEU A 325 23.90 -2.31 10.81
N PHE A 326 24.81 -2.76 9.93
CA PHE A 326 25.55 -1.88 9.01
C PHE A 326 25.48 -2.26 7.51
N ASN A 327 24.74 -3.30 7.12
CA ASN A 327 24.63 -3.71 5.72
C ASN A 327 23.31 -4.46 5.45
N GLU A 328 22.19 -3.88 5.87
CA GLU A 328 20.87 -4.52 5.74
C GLU A 328 20.48 -4.70 4.27
N LYS A 329 20.21 -5.97 3.93
CA LYS A 329 19.69 -6.42 2.64
C LYS A 329 18.41 -7.21 2.88
N HIS A 330 17.32 -6.77 2.27
CA HIS A 330 16.03 -7.43 2.37
C HIS A 330 15.65 -7.99 1.00
N ARG A 331 15.54 -9.32 0.93
CA ARG A 331 15.08 -10.05 -0.25
C ARG A 331 13.59 -10.35 -0.09
N CYS A 332 12.77 -9.57 -0.77
CA CYS A 332 11.33 -9.80 -0.83
C CYS A 332 11.01 -10.67 -2.05
N GLU A 333 10.06 -11.59 -1.93
CA GLU A 333 9.63 -12.45 -3.05
C GLU A 333 8.13 -12.30 -3.29
N ILE A 334 7.74 -12.07 -4.53
CA ILE A 334 6.37 -11.80 -4.98
C ILE A 334 5.88 -13.06 -5.67
N GLN A 335 4.81 -13.67 -5.17
CA GLN A 335 4.36 -14.99 -5.57
C GLN A 335 3.14 -14.88 -6.51
N LEU A 336 3.39 -14.95 -7.82
CA LEU A 336 2.38 -14.86 -8.87
C LEU A 336 2.02 -16.23 -9.44
N GLY A 337 0.73 -16.54 -9.57
CA GLY A 337 0.25 -17.73 -10.25
C GLY A 337 -1.14 -17.55 -10.85
N LEU A 338 -1.79 -18.66 -11.18
CA LEU A 338 -3.12 -18.71 -11.79
C LEU A 338 -4.11 -19.40 -10.85
N TRP A 339 -5.38 -18.94 -10.82
CA TRP A 339 -6.36 -19.47 -9.87
C TRP A 339 -6.82 -20.89 -10.24
N GLY A 340 -7.67 -21.03 -11.25
CA GLY A 340 -8.41 -22.26 -11.57
C GLY A 340 -8.03 -22.96 -12.88
N SER A 341 -6.80 -22.78 -13.38
CA SER A 341 -6.36 -23.37 -14.67
C SER A 341 -4.85 -23.67 -14.68
N ARG A 342 -4.35 -24.22 -13.58
CA ARG A 342 -2.90 -24.39 -13.30
C ARG A 342 -2.26 -25.49 -14.13
N ASP A 343 -3.02 -26.53 -14.46
CA ASP A 343 -2.56 -27.67 -15.26
C ASP A 343 -2.52 -27.32 -16.75
N ILE A 344 -3.48 -26.48 -17.19
CA ILE A 344 -3.61 -26.03 -18.59
C ILE A 344 -2.59 -24.93 -18.92
N PHE A 345 -2.22 -24.05 -17.97
CA PHE A 345 -1.41 -22.87 -18.23
C PHE A 345 -0.21 -22.73 -17.30
N ARG A 346 0.94 -22.33 -17.86
CA ARG A 346 2.13 -21.98 -17.07
C ARG A 346 2.59 -20.56 -17.38
N LEU A 347 2.89 -19.80 -16.32
CA LEU A 347 3.52 -18.49 -16.45
C LEU A 347 4.97 -18.66 -16.91
N VAL A 348 5.31 -18.06 -18.05
CA VAL A 348 6.65 -18.03 -18.61
C VAL A 348 7.20 -16.62 -18.45
N TRP A 349 8.23 -16.46 -17.63
CA TRP A 349 8.88 -15.16 -17.50
C TRP A 349 9.64 -14.80 -18.78
N VAL A 350 9.36 -13.62 -19.34
CA VAL A 350 10.08 -13.07 -20.49
C VAL A 350 10.99 -11.93 -20.02
N ASN A 351 12.30 -12.13 -20.17
CA ASN A 351 13.28 -11.06 -20.10
C ASN A 351 13.08 -10.12 -21.29
N ASP A 352 12.43 -8.97 -21.05
CA ASP A 352 12.27 -7.93 -22.07
C ASP A 352 13.62 -7.23 -22.31
N SER A 353 14.32 -7.65 -23.36
CA SER A 353 15.63 -7.10 -23.74
C SER A 353 15.58 -5.65 -24.22
N SER A 354 14.39 -5.06 -24.43
CA SER A 354 14.27 -3.61 -24.66
C SER A 354 14.54 -2.77 -23.41
N LEU A 355 14.51 -3.39 -22.22
CA LEU A 355 14.75 -2.78 -20.90
C LEU A 355 16.14 -3.04 -20.31
N ASP A 356 17.10 -3.57 -21.10
CA ASP A 356 18.53 -3.61 -20.72
C ASP A 356 19.12 -2.19 -20.58
N ASN A 357 18.46 -1.20 -21.19
CA ASN A 357 18.46 0.18 -20.69
C ASN A 357 17.81 0.22 -19.30
N LYS A 358 18.59 -0.09 -18.26
CA LYS A 358 18.25 -0.05 -16.83
C LYS A 358 17.42 1.18 -16.49
N GLN A 359 16.10 1.03 -16.55
CA GLN A 359 15.18 2.06 -16.11
C GLN A 359 15.45 2.21 -14.61
N LYS A 360 15.95 3.37 -14.18
CA LYS A 360 16.26 3.61 -12.77
C LYS A 360 14.94 3.60 -12.01
N ILE A 361 14.58 2.43 -11.48
CA ILE A 361 13.62 2.24 -10.39
C ILE A 361 13.98 3.32 -9.38
N THR A 362 13.14 4.34 -9.28
CA THR A 362 13.52 5.57 -8.58
C THR A 362 13.20 5.33 -7.11
N PRO A 363 14.21 5.02 -6.27
CA PRO A 363 13.95 4.55 -4.94
C PRO A 363 13.60 5.76 -4.07
N LEU A 364 12.53 5.66 -3.29
CA LEU A 364 12.36 6.58 -2.18
C LEU A 364 13.39 6.22 -1.11
N LYS A 365 14.11 7.25 -0.61
CA LYS A 365 14.91 7.10 0.61
C LYS A 365 14.02 6.53 1.71
N PRO A 366 14.47 5.52 2.48
CA PRO A 366 15.87 5.15 2.68
C PRO A 366 16.40 3.97 1.84
N TRP A 367 15.65 3.37 0.92
CA TRP A 367 16.12 2.13 0.26
C TRP A 367 16.82 2.36 -1.08
N LEU A 368 17.70 1.44 -1.49
CA LEU A 368 18.25 1.27 -2.83
C LEU A 368 17.78 -0.05 -3.42
N PHE A 369 17.52 -0.03 -4.72
CA PHE A 369 17.36 -1.22 -5.52
C PHE A 369 18.74 -1.82 -5.87
N GLU A 370 18.96 -3.10 -5.58
CA GLU A 370 20.21 -3.81 -5.93
C GLU A 370 20.00 -4.84 -7.06
N ASP A 371 18.96 -5.67 -6.99
CA ASP A 371 18.71 -6.77 -7.94
C ASP A 371 17.21 -7.10 -8.07
N PHE A 372 16.82 -7.61 -9.24
CA PHE A 372 15.50 -8.20 -9.51
C PHE A 372 15.66 -9.43 -10.39
N ASN A 373 15.15 -10.56 -9.91
CA ASN A 373 15.35 -11.86 -10.54
C ASN A 373 14.06 -12.68 -10.48
N ALA A 374 13.61 -13.18 -11.63
CA ALA A 374 12.40 -13.98 -11.76
C ALA A 374 12.73 -15.48 -11.77
N THR A 375 12.13 -16.23 -10.86
CA THR A 375 12.36 -17.68 -10.71
C THR A 375 11.05 -18.44 -10.63
N ASN A 376 10.89 -19.51 -11.40
CA ASN A 376 9.78 -20.44 -11.21
C ASN A 376 10.06 -21.30 -9.97
N LYS A 377 9.12 -21.33 -9.02
CA LYS A 377 9.20 -22.09 -7.77
C LYS A 377 7.97 -22.98 -7.61
N TRP A 378 8.15 -24.13 -6.97
CA TRP A 378 7.06 -24.94 -6.46
C TRP A 378 6.68 -24.40 -5.08
N ILE A 379 5.40 -24.19 -4.83
CA ILE A 379 4.89 -23.71 -3.54
C ILE A 379 3.65 -24.52 -3.17
N GLU A 380 3.70 -25.18 -2.02
CA GLU A 380 2.54 -25.79 -1.38
C GLU A 380 1.60 -24.65 -0.92
N THR A 381 0.50 -24.44 -1.65
CA THR A 381 -0.43 -23.32 -1.37
C THR A 381 -1.34 -23.68 -0.18
N PRO A 382 -1.27 -22.98 0.98
CA PRO A 382 -2.00 -23.39 2.20
C PRO A 382 -3.54 -23.32 2.09
N TRP A 383 -4.05 -22.71 1.02
CA TRP A 383 -5.47 -22.52 0.75
C TRP A 383 -6.13 -23.67 -0.02
N TYR A 384 -5.41 -24.79 -0.21
CA TYR A 384 -5.92 -25.98 -0.91
C TYR A 384 -5.58 -27.27 -0.15
N ASP A 385 -6.00 -27.32 1.11
CA ASP A 385 -6.04 -28.53 1.93
C ASP A 385 -7.49 -28.75 2.40
N ASP A 386 -8.32 -29.36 1.53
CA ASP A 386 -9.61 -29.93 1.90
C ASP A 386 -9.96 -31.09 0.95
N LYS A 387 -10.34 -32.24 1.52
CA LYS A 387 -10.86 -33.46 0.85
C LYS A 387 -9.91 -34.21 -0.09
N GLY A 388 -8.89 -34.84 0.49
CA GLY A 388 -8.89 -36.30 0.63
C GLY A 388 -9.32 -37.16 -0.57
N ASN A 389 -8.81 -36.86 -1.76
CA ASN A 389 -8.95 -37.67 -2.96
C ASN A 389 -7.55 -37.97 -3.51
N GLU A 390 -7.28 -39.21 -3.91
CA GLU A 390 -5.95 -39.68 -4.30
C GLU A 390 -5.57 -39.30 -5.74
N ASP A 391 -5.67 -38.01 -6.08
CA ASP A 391 -5.07 -37.44 -7.30
C ASP A 391 -3.56 -37.15 -7.10
N LEU A 392 -2.90 -38.04 -6.34
CA LEU A 392 -1.46 -38.24 -6.41
C LEU A 392 -1.18 -39.05 -7.67
N ASP A 393 -0.74 -38.37 -8.74
CA ASP A 393 0.00 -39.06 -9.81
C ASP A 393 1.10 -39.93 -9.17
N ILE A 394 1.38 -41.08 -9.80
CA ILE A 394 2.20 -42.17 -9.26
C ILE A 394 3.67 -41.73 -9.02
N ASN A 395 4.04 -40.52 -9.47
CA ASN A 395 5.33 -39.86 -9.25
C ASN A 395 5.34 -38.79 -8.14
N GLY A 396 4.23 -38.57 -7.43
CA GLY A 396 4.15 -37.72 -6.24
C GLY A 396 4.36 -36.22 -6.47
N LYS A 397 3.85 -35.66 -7.58
CA LYS A 397 4.02 -34.24 -7.93
C LYS A 397 2.71 -33.54 -8.29
N SER A 398 2.22 -32.68 -7.40
CA SER A 398 1.24 -31.65 -7.77
C SER A 398 1.97 -30.53 -8.53
N ASN A 399 1.66 -30.32 -9.80
CA ASN A 399 2.41 -29.45 -10.71
C ASN A 399 2.11 -27.94 -10.55
N ASN A 400 1.95 -27.48 -9.30
CA ASN A 400 1.66 -26.09 -8.94
C ASN A 400 2.91 -25.18 -9.05
N SER A 401 3.31 -24.83 -10.27
CA SER A 401 4.39 -23.86 -10.51
C SER A 401 3.92 -22.41 -10.28
N VAL A 402 4.54 -21.73 -9.32
CA VAL A 402 4.34 -20.30 -9.03
C VAL A 402 5.54 -19.51 -9.55
N LEU A 403 5.29 -18.38 -10.20
CA LEU A 403 6.34 -17.43 -10.59
C LEU A 403 6.71 -16.57 -9.39
N ALA A 404 7.91 -16.78 -8.84
CA ALA A 404 8.45 -15.98 -7.74
C ALA A 404 9.39 -14.89 -8.29
N LEU A 405 8.91 -13.64 -8.29
CA LEU A 405 9.74 -12.47 -8.60
C LEU A 405 10.45 -12.01 -7.33
N ALA A 406 11.75 -12.21 -7.26
CA ALA A 406 12.56 -11.81 -6.11
C ALA A 406 13.20 -10.44 -6.35
N ILE A 407 12.96 -9.50 -5.43
CA ILE A 407 13.58 -8.18 -5.42
C ILE A 407 14.49 -8.05 -4.20
N THR A 408 15.72 -7.59 -4.43
CA THR A 408 16.70 -7.34 -3.37
C THR A 408 16.82 -5.84 -3.18
N LEU A 409 16.35 -5.36 -2.03
CA LEU A 409 16.54 -4.00 -1.56
C LEU A 409 17.71 -3.97 -0.57
N LYS A 410 18.56 -2.95 -0.68
CA LYS A 410 19.63 -2.64 0.28
C LYS A 410 19.32 -1.28 0.91
N ASP A 411 19.70 -1.03 2.16
CA ASP A 411 19.65 0.34 2.68
C ASP A 411 20.54 1.27 1.80
N ASN A 412 19.97 2.41 1.38
CA ASN A 412 20.68 3.51 0.72
C ASN A 412 21.60 4.21 1.72
N ASP A 413 21.11 4.25 2.96
CA ASP A 413 21.70 4.72 4.20
C ASP A 413 22.31 6.12 4.12
N ASP A 414 21.81 7.03 4.97
CA ASP A 414 22.62 8.17 5.41
C ASP A 414 23.73 7.62 6.36
N SER A 415 24.52 6.66 5.90
CA SER A 415 25.39 5.81 6.73
C SER A 415 26.45 6.63 7.44
N PHE A 416 26.89 7.71 6.79
CA PHE A 416 27.75 8.74 7.38
C PHE A 416 27.12 9.37 8.63
N TYR A 417 25.81 9.60 8.66
CA TYR A 417 25.10 10.18 9.81
C TYR A 417 24.98 9.17 10.95
N LEU A 418 24.58 7.92 10.66
CA LEU A 418 24.49 6.87 11.67
C LEU A 418 25.86 6.47 12.24
N THR A 419 26.89 6.37 11.40
CA THR A 419 28.27 6.12 11.85
C THR A 419 28.86 7.31 12.62
N ALA A 420 28.61 8.55 12.22
CA ALA A 420 29.04 9.73 12.97
C ALA A 420 28.40 9.82 14.37
N ILE A 421 27.09 9.56 14.50
CA ILE A 421 26.42 9.54 15.82
C ILE A 421 26.93 8.34 16.64
N SER A 422 27.10 7.17 16.03
CA SER A 422 27.62 5.98 16.73
C SER A 422 29.04 6.21 17.25
N LEU A 423 29.91 6.85 16.44
CA LEU A 423 31.25 7.25 16.86
C LEU A 423 31.21 8.26 18.02
N LEU A 424 30.33 9.25 17.96
CA LEU A 424 30.15 10.24 19.04
C LEU A 424 29.66 9.57 20.35
N VAL A 425 28.75 8.60 20.25
CA VAL A 425 28.29 7.79 21.38
C VAL A 425 29.43 6.95 21.98
N ILE A 426 30.29 6.36 21.16
CA ILE A 426 31.48 5.63 21.63
C ILE A 426 32.45 6.57 22.37
N VAL A 427 32.75 7.75 21.80
CA VAL A 427 33.61 8.77 22.42
C VAL A 427 33.03 9.25 23.76
N LEU A 428 31.74 9.54 23.82
CA LEU A 428 31.06 9.94 25.06
C LEU A 428 31.06 8.80 26.10
N THR A 429 30.95 7.54 25.68
CA THR A 429 31.00 6.37 26.58
C THR A 429 32.41 6.18 27.16
N ILE A 430 33.47 6.36 26.37
CA ILE A 430 34.86 6.36 26.83
C ILE A 430 35.09 7.50 27.84
N PHE A 431 34.52 8.68 27.57
CA PHE A 431 34.60 9.83 28.48
C PHE A 431 33.80 9.63 29.78
N PHE A 432 32.62 9.00 29.73
CA PHE A 432 31.88 8.59 30.93
C PHE A 432 32.71 7.59 31.76
N LEU A 433 33.34 6.60 31.12
CA LEU A 433 34.22 5.64 31.79
C LEU A 433 35.46 6.29 32.40
N SER A 434 36.04 7.32 31.79
CA SER A 434 37.20 8.03 32.36
C SER A 434 36.85 8.86 33.60
N THR A 435 35.60 9.32 33.74
CA THR A 435 35.17 10.08 34.94
C THR A 435 35.32 9.30 36.25
N PHE A 436 35.22 7.96 36.24
CA PHE A 436 35.48 7.14 37.42
C PHE A 436 36.94 7.25 37.89
N TRP A 437 37.88 7.64 37.03
CA TRP A 437 39.28 7.82 37.40
C TRP A 437 39.56 9.19 38.03
N ILE A 438 38.66 10.16 37.85
CA ILE A 438 38.70 11.49 38.50
C ILE A 438 38.46 11.38 40.01
N SER A 439 39.16 12.22 40.78
CA SER A 439 39.07 12.26 42.25
C SER A 439 37.65 12.55 42.71
N ALA A 440 37.17 11.80 43.71
CA ALA A 440 35.86 12.06 44.33
C ALA A 440 35.82 13.34 45.22
N CYS A 441 36.80 14.25 45.07
CA CYS A 441 36.76 15.59 45.69
C CYS A 441 36.20 16.66 44.74
N ASP A 442 36.14 16.39 43.43
CA ASP A 442 35.73 17.40 42.47
C ASP A 442 34.20 17.41 42.40
N ASP A 443 33.55 18.44 42.95
CA ASP A 443 32.08 18.60 42.92
C ASP A 443 31.51 18.48 41.49
N PHE A 444 32.32 18.90 40.51
CA PHE A 444 32.05 18.78 39.08
C PHE A 444 31.91 17.33 38.58
N ARG A 445 32.46 16.31 39.26
CA ARG A 445 32.45 14.91 38.80
C ARG A 445 31.03 14.36 38.63
N GLY A 446 30.14 14.63 39.59
CA GLY A 446 28.74 14.20 39.51
C GLY A 446 27.99 14.88 38.35
N CYS A 447 28.18 16.19 38.20
CA CYS A 447 27.60 16.98 37.11
C CYS A 447 28.12 16.53 35.73
N LEU A 448 29.40 16.16 35.63
CA LEU A 448 30.02 15.68 34.39
C LEU A 448 29.46 14.30 34.00
N MET A 449 29.29 13.39 34.96
CA MET A 449 28.66 12.08 34.72
C MET A 449 27.18 12.22 34.32
N LEU A 450 26.41 13.06 35.00
CA LEU A 450 24.99 13.25 34.69
C LEU A 450 24.79 13.90 33.31
N SER A 451 25.55 14.94 32.97
CA SER A 451 25.45 15.62 31.67
C SER A 451 25.90 14.72 30.51
N THR A 452 26.97 13.93 30.68
CA THR A 452 27.42 12.97 29.67
C THR A 452 26.44 11.81 29.50
N ALA A 453 25.90 11.25 30.59
CA ALA A 453 24.83 10.26 30.53
C ALA A 453 23.59 10.78 29.78
N LEU A 454 23.15 12.02 30.04
CA LEU A 454 22.02 12.65 29.35
C LEU A 454 22.30 12.84 27.85
N LEU A 455 23.51 13.27 27.46
CA LEU A 455 23.92 13.39 26.05
C LEU A 455 23.92 12.04 25.34
N ILE A 456 24.48 10.99 25.95
CA ILE A 456 24.50 9.64 25.37
C ILE A 456 23.07 9.12 25.17
N ASN A 457 22.18 9.31 26.15
CA ASN A 457 20.77 8.96 26.01
C ASN A 457 20.07 9.72 24.86
N ALA A 458 20.35 11.02 24.69
CA ALA A 458 19.79 11.81 23.60
C ALA A 458 20.25 11.31 22.22
N PHE A 459 21.54 10.99 22.05
CA PHE A 459 22.07 10.47 20.80
C PHE A 459 21.58 9.05 20.48
N TYR A 460 21.48 8.15 21.47
CA TYR A 460 20.86 6.83 21.25
C TYR A 460 19.38 6.94 20.88
N ARG A 461 18.62 7.84 21.51
CA ARG A 461 17.20 8.05 21.19
C ARG A 461 17.00 8.59 19.77
N LEU A 462 17.98 9.34 19.25
CA LEU A 462 18.00 9.80 17.85
C LEU A 462 18.27 8.66 16.85
N ILE A 463 19.09 7.67 17.21
CA ILE A 463 19.28 6.44 16.43
C ILE A 463 18.00 5.60 16.45
N SER A 464 17.48 5.28 17.64
CA SER A 464 16.26 4.48 17.86
C SER A 464 15.04 5.08 17.15
N TYR A 465 14.86 6.41 17.18
CA TYR A 465 13.77 7.08 16.47
C TYR A 465 13.87 6.95 14.93
N LYS A 466 15.07 6.85 14.35
CA LYS A 466 15.26 6.65 12.91
C LYS A 466 15.16 5.18 12.48
N ARG A 467 15.33 4.22 13.40
CA ARG A 467 15.43 2.78 13.13
C ARG A 467 14.74 2.00 14.25
N ASN A 468 13.47 1.67 14.04
CA ASN A 468 12.53 1.12 15.03
C ASN A 468 12.75 -0.37 15.37
N TYR A 469 14.00 -0.79 15.55
CA TYR A 469 14.30 -2.18 15.89
C TYR A 469 14.01 -2.46 17.37
N TYR A 470 13.12 -3.42 17.62
CA TYR A 470 12.80 -3.93 18.96
C TYR A 470 14.06 -4.27 19.79
N VAL A 471 15.06 -4.87 19.13
CA VAL A 471 16.37 -5.18 19.73
C VAL A 471 17.08 -3.90 20.21
N MET A 472 17.25 -2.88 19.37
CA MET A 472 17.90 -1.62 19.79
C MET A 472 17.15 -0.90 20.91
N ASN A 473 15.82 -1.02 20.96
CA ASN A 473 15.02 -0.43 22.04
C ASN A 473 15.24 -1.14 23.39
N ILE A 474 15.42 -2.47 23.41
CA ILE A 474 15.83 -3.21 24.61
C ILE A 474 17.24 -2.82 25.03
N THR A 475 18.20 -2.82 24.09
CA THR A 475 19.60 -2.56 24.44
C THR A 475 19.83 -1.13 24.91
N TYR A 476 19.11 -0.17 24.32
CA TYR A 476 18.99 1.19 24.84
C TYR A 476 18.54 1.20 26.30
N ALA A 477 17.40 0.55 26.63
CA ALA A 477 16.88 0.54 28.00
C ALA A 477 17.88 -0.05 29.02
N CYS A 478 18.57 -1.13 28.66
CA CYS A 478 19.64 -1.71 29.49
C CYS A 478 20.83 -0.75 29.68
N PHE A 479 21.25 -0.07 28.61
CA PHE A 479 22.39 0.86 28.64
C PHE A 479 22.06 2.16 29.39
N SER A 480 20.86 2.71 29.22
CA SER A 480 20.32 3.83 29.99
C SER A 480 20.28 3.52 31.49
N LEU A 481 19.82 2.33 31.86
CA LEU A 481 19.79 1.87 33.25
C LEU A 481 21.21 1.75 33.82
N TRP A 482 22.16 1.20 33.06
CA TRP A 482 23.56 1.14 33.47
C TRP A 482 24.18 2.53 33.71
N LEU A 483 23.99 3.48 32.78
CA LEU A 483 24.46 4.87 32.93
C LEU A 483 23.92 5.53 34.22
N LEU A 484 22.64 5.30 34.52
CA LEU A 484 22.00 5.81 35.74
C LEU A 484 22.59 5.16 37.00
N LEU A 485 22.72 3.83 37.02
CA LEU A 485 23.31 3.10 38.15
C LEU A 485 24.77 3.49 38.42
N GLY A 486 25.58 3.65 37.36
CA GLY A 486 26.96 4.12 37.46
C GLY A 486 27.06 5.55 38.02
N SER A 487 26.14 6.43 37.62
CA SER A 487 26.04 7.80 38.14
C SER A 487 25.65 7.83 39.61
N VAL A 488 24.66 7.02 40.02
CA VAL A 488 24.22 6.89 41.43
C VAL A 488 25.32 6.30 42.30
N ALA A 489 26.03 5.26 41.83
CA ALA A 489 27.17 4.68 42.55
C ALA A 489 28.34 5.67 42.72
N SER A 490 28.61 6.51 41.72
CA SER A 490 29.60 7.58 41.81
C SER A 490 29.22 8.67 42.82
N MET A 491 27.94 9.08 42.84
CA MET A 491 27.40 10.01 43.84
C MET A 491 27.47 9.42 45.26
N TYR A 492 27.15 8.13 45.41
CA TYR A 492 27.29 7.42 46.68
C TYR A 492 28.74 7.34 47.15
N ALA A 493 29.71 7.12 46.25
CA ALA A 493 31.13 7.18 46.59
C ALA A 493 31.55 8.57 47.10
N SER A 494 31.13 9.66 46.43
CA SER A 494 31.37 11.02 46.94
C SER A 494 30.73 11.25 48.32
N TYR A 495 29.52 10.75 48.57
CA TYR A 495 28.88 10.78 49.89
C TYR A 495 29.64 9.97 50.96
N LEU A 496 30.23 8.83 50.61
CA LEU A 496 31.08 8.06 51.53
C LEU A 496 32.34 8.84 51.89
N LYS A 497 32.95 9.56 50.93
CA LYS A 497 34.14 10.39 51.16
C LYS A 497 33.85 11.64 52.00
N SER A 498 32.65 12.22 51.92
CA SER A 498 32.26 13.40 52.71
C SER A 498 31.78 13.07 54.13
N ARG A 499 31.87 11.81 54.57
CA ARG A 499 31.57 11.43 55.96
C ARG A 499 32.60 12.01 56.94
N PRO A 500 32.16 12.49 58.12
CA PRO A 500 33.07 13.02 59.12
C PRO A 500 33.93 11.90 59.73
N GLY A 501 35.20 12.21 60.01
CA GLY A 501 36.15 11.30 60.64
C GLY A 501 35.70 10.77 62.00
N SER A 502 34.78 11.46 62.68
CA SER A 502 34.18 11.00 63.94
C SER A 502 33.26 9.77 63.79
N THR A 503 33.02 9.30 62.55
CA THR A 503 32.26 8.08 62.28
C THR A 503 33.18 6.94 61.82
N LYS A 504 33.28 5.87 62.62
CA LYS A 504 34.07 4.69 62.25
C LYS A 504 33.43 3.92 61.09
N PRO A 505 34.16 3.54 60.02
CA PRO A 505 33.63 2.69 58.97
C PRO A 505 33.34 1.26 59.43
N CYS A 506 32.49 0.54 58.69
CA CYS A 506 32.14 -0.85 59.01
C CYS A 506 33.38 -1.77 58.93
N SER A 507 33.62 -2.56 59.97
CA SER A 507 34.77 -3.47 60.08
C SER A 507 34.90 -4.44 58.90
N PHE A 508 33.78 -4.92 58.36
CA PHE A 508 33.76 -5.80 57.19
C PHE A 508 34.22 -5.07 55.90
N ALA A 509 33.80 -3.82 55.69
CA ALA A 509 34.24 -3.01 54.55
C ALA A 509 35.74 -2.66 54.66
N LEU A 510 36.20 -2.35 55.88
CA LEU A 510 37.62 -2.11 56.17
C LEU A 510 38.48 -3.35 55.90
N PHE A 511 38.01 -4.53 56.31
CA PHE A 511 38.69 -5.80 56.04
C PHE A 511 38.88 -6.01 54.54
N ILE A 512 37.81 -5.86 53.74
CA ILE A 512 37.86 -5.99 52.27
C ILE A 512 38.87 -5.00 51.65
N VAL A 513 38.79 -3.71 52.00
CA VAL A 513 39.65 -2.66 51.46
C VAL A 513 41.13 -2.82 51.86
N LYS A 514 41.42 -3.51 52.98
CA LYS A 514 42.78 -3.78 53.47
C LYS A 514 43.34 -5.15 53.04
N LEU A 515 42.62 -5.94 52.24
CA LEU A 515 43.19 -7.12 51.58
C LEU A 515 44.18 -6.69 50.49
N ARG A 516 45.45 -7.13 50.59
CA ARG A 516 46.51 -6.79 49.62
C ARG A 516 46.12 -7.04 48.16
N LEU A 517 45.40 -8.14 47.88
CA LEU A 517 44.88 -8.47 46.54
C LEU A 517 43.91 -7.41 46.00
N ILE A 518 43.09 -6.80 46.87
CA ILE A 518 42.13 -5.75 46.49
C ILE A 518 42.83 -4.40 46.35
N GLN A 519 43.81 -4.12 47.20
CA GLN A 519 44.66 -2.93 47.06
C GLN A 519 45.40 -2.91 45.71
N THR A 520 45.99 -4.04 45.29
CA THR A 520 46.65 -4.15 43.98
C THR A 520 45.68 -4.18 42.80
N LEU A 521 44.56 -4.92 42.90
CA LEU A 521 43.60 -5.06 41.80
C LEU A 521 42.86 -3.77 41.44
N PHE A 522 42.55 -2.92 42.45
CA PHE A 522 41.80 -1.68 42.25
C PHE A 522 42.69 -0.42 42.36
N CYS A 523 44.01 -0.57 42.43
CA CYS A 523 44.98 0.51 42.63
C CYS A 523 44.60 1.45 43.78
N LEU A 524 44.26 0.88 44.94
CA LEU A 524 43.95 1.64 46.14
C LEU A 524 45.24 2.16 46.77
N PRO A 525 45.24 3.32 47.48
CA PRO A 525 46.36 3.69 48.32
C PRO A 525 46.61 2.56 49.34
N GLY A 526 47.82 2.01 49.31
CA GLY A 526 48.22 0.97 50.26
C GLY A 526 48.26 1.54 51.67
N SER A 527 47.81 0.76 52.66
CA SER A 527 48.06 1.04 54.07
C SER A 527 49.58 0.98 54.30
N SER A 528 50.21 2.13 54.52
CA SER A 528 51.66 2.28 54.65
C SER A 528 52.13 1.82 56.02
N SER A 529 52.19 0.50 56.22
CA SER A 529 52.67 -0.14 57.45
C SER A 529 54.01 0.42 57.95
N ASP A 530 54.88 0.80 57.01
CA ASP A 530 56.23 1.27 57.28
C ASP A 530 56.24 2.75 57.74
N SER A 531 55.14 3.50 57.53
CA SER A 531 54.90 4.79 58.20
C SER A 531 54.07 4.64 59.47
N ASP A 532 53.18 3.64 59.55
CA ASP A 532 52.29 3.43 60.70
C ASP A 532 53.05 3.17 62.01
N GLU A 533 54.20 2.50 61.94
CA GLU A 533 55.09 2.30 63.09
C GLU A 533 55.92 3.56 63.41
N HIS A 534 56.44 4.24 62.38
CA HIS A 534 57.26 5.44 62.58
C HIS A 534 56.47 6.63 63.14
N TYR A 535 55.21 6.82 62.73
CA TYR A 535 54.34 7.87 63.28
C TYR A 535 53.80 7.53 64.67
N ARG A 536 53.50 6.26 64.98
CA ARG A 536 53.14 5.83 66.34
C ARG A 536 54.28 6.03 67.33
N ASN A 537 55.51 5.77 66.91
CA ASN A 537 56.68 6.07 67.74
C ASN A 537 56.87 7.59 67.88
N HIS A 538 56.69 8.36 66.80
CA HIS A 538 56.82 9.82 66.88
C HIS A 538 55.73 10.51 67.74
N SER A 539 54.53 9.93 67.86
CA SER A 539 53.51 10.42 68.81
C SER A 539 53.82 10.08 70.27
N ASN A 540 54.64 9.06 70.52
CA ASN A 540 55.08 8.70 71.87
C ASN A 540 56.32 9.51 72.30
N ASP A 541 57.18 9.90 71.36
CA ASP A 541 58.39 10.72 71.58
C ASP A 541 58.11 12.23 71.75
N ILE A 542 56.86 12.68 71.64
CA ILE A 542 56.46 14.08 71.78
C ILE A 542 55.33 14.22 72.81
N THR A 543 55.56 13.72 74.04
CA THR A 543 54.73 14.00 75.22
C THR A 543 55.54 14.15 76.51
N GLU A 544 56.43 15.14 76.57
CA GLU A 544 56.47 16.00 77.75
C GLU A 544 55.70 17.28 77.42
N GLU A 545 54.82 17.71 78.32
CA GLU A 545 53.93 18.88 78.20
C GLU A 545 52.99 18.94 76.96
N GLY A 546 52.02 18.02 76.88
CA GLY A 546 50.85 18.21 76.03
C GLY A 546 49.91 17.00 75.97
N SER A 547 48.62 17.18 76.30
CA SER A 547 47.62 16.13 76.10
C SER A 547 47.26 16.03 74.62
N VAL A 548 47.90 15.12 73.90
CA VAL A 548 47.50 14.75 72.53
C VAL A 548 46.07 14.25 72.57
N ASP A 549 45.17 14.89 71.83
CA ASP A 549 43.78 14.46 71.77
C ASP A 549 43.65 13.20 70.91
N GLU A 550 43.60 12.04 71.56
CA GLU A 550 43.32 10.74 70.93
C GLU A 550 42.02 10.74 70.11
N ARG A 551 41.09 11.70 70.30
CA ARG A 551 39.89 11.88 69.48
C ARG A 551 40.14 12.65 68.19
N ALA A 552 40.96 13.71 68.19
CA ALA A 552 41.51 14.24 66.95
C ALA A 552 42.33 13.16 66.22
N GLY A 553 42.89 12.22 66.99
CA GLY A 553 43.38 10.88 66.61
C GLY A 553 42.32 9.76 66.40
N ASN A 554 41.01 10.04 66.28
CA ASN A 554 39.89 9.07 66.08
C ASN A 554 38.62 9.52 65.28
N ASP A 555 38.53 10.44 64.30
CA ASP A 555 39.43 11.44 63.69
C ASP A 555 39.96 11.04 62.27
N TYR A 556 41.02 11.73 61.82
CA TYR A 556 41.67 11.67 60.49
C TYR A 556 41.81 10.30 59.79
N TRP A 557 42.38 9.22 60.35
CA TRP A 557 42.50 7.92 59.62
C TRP A 557 41.15 7.20 59.45
N TYR A 558 40.09 7.54 60.19
CA TYR A 558 38.73 7.09 59.82
C TYR A 558 38.23 7.83 58.57
N ALA A 559 38.63 9.10 58.35
CA ALA A 559 38.36 9.81 57.11
C ALA A 559 39.19 9.27 55.93
N GLU A 560 40.47 8.91 56.14
CA GLU A 560 41.27 8.21 55.13
C GLU A 560 40.71 6.80 54.81
N ASP A 561 40.23 6.07 55.82
CA ASP A 561 39.54 4.79 55.59
C ASP A 561 38.23 4.96 54.79
N TRP A 562 37.41 5.97 55.09
CA TRP A 562 36.22 6.31 54.28
C TRP A 562 36.59 6.68 52.84
N LYS A 563 37.65 7.47 52.65
CA LYS A 563 38.22 7.84 51.34
C LYS A 563 38.71 6.61 50.57
N ALA A 564 39.37 5.65 51.23
CA ALA A 564 39.76 4.38 50.62
C ALA A 564 38.56 3.53 50.18
N ILE A 565 37.50 3.44 51.00
CA ILE A 565 36.23 2.78 50.65
C ILE A 565 35.56 3.48 49.45
N SER A 566 35.54 4.83 49.42
CA SER A 566 35.03 5.61 48.28
C SER A 566 35.78 5.31 46.97
N VAL A 567 37.12 5.24 47.01
CA VAL A 567 37.93 4.89 45.85
C VAL A 567 37.63 3.45 45.40
N PHE A 568 37.53 2.50 46.34
CA PHE A 568 37.16 1.12 46.04
C PHE A 568 35.78 1.01 45.36
N VAL A 569 34.74 1.66 45.89
CA VAL A 569 33.39 1.69 45.25
C VAL A 569 33.45 2.29 43.85
N THR A 570 34.20 3.39 43.67
CA THR A 570 34.38 4.04 42.36
C THR A 570 35.07 3.10 41.35
N ARG A 571 36.17 2.44 41.76
CA ARG A 571 36.95 1.52 40.92
C ARG A 571 36.16 0.25 40.60
N LEU A 572 35.46 -0.34 41.58
CA LEU A 572 34.58 -1.49 41.39
C LEU A 572 33.49 -1.19 40.35
N THR A 573 32.85 -0.02 40.46
CA THR A 573 31.84 0.44 39.48
C THR A 573 32.43 0.54 38.07
N PHE A 574 33.65 1.08 37.92
CA PHE A 574 34.34 1.13 36.63
C PHE A 574 34.58 -0.27 36.02
N TYR A 575 35.12 -1.21 36.78
CA TYR A 575 35.42 -2.55 36.24
C TYR A 575 34.15 -3.34 35.90
N VAL A 576 33.10 -3.28 36.73
CA VAL A 576 31.78 -3.87 36.41
C VAL A 576 31.22 -3.25 35.13
N SER A 577 31.28 -1.92 35.01
CA SER A 577 30.84 -1.20 33.80
C SER A 577 31.59 -1.64 32.55
N LEU A 578 32.92 -1.73 32.63
CA LEU A 578 33.78 -2.15 31.53
C LEU A 578 33.49 -3.59 31.10
N ILE A 579 33.27 -4.50 32.05
CA ILE A 579 32.87 -5.89 31.77
C ILE A 579 31.50 -5.93 31.08
N CYS A 580 30.50 -5.18 31.57
CA CYS A 580 29.19 -5.12 30.93
C CYS A 580 29.26 -4.58 29.49
N ILE A 581 30.07 -3.54 29.24
CA ILE A 581 30.26 -2.96 27.90
C ILE A 581 31.00 -3.94 26.97
N ILE A 582 32.05 -4.60 27.44
CA ILE A 582 32.80 -5.59 26.63
C ILE A 582 31.91 -6.81 26.33
N TRP A 583 31.16 -7.32 27.31
CA TRP A 583 30.23 -8.43 27.11
C TRP A 583 29.14 -8.06 26.08
N TYR A 584 28.54 -6.87 26.23
CA TYR A 584 27.56 -6.34 25.28
C TYR A 584 28.13 -6.16 23.86
N ALA A 585 29.36 -5.64 23.74
CA ALA A 585 30.02 -5.43 22.45
C ALA A 585 30.43 -6.73 21.73
N ASN A 586 30.44 -7.87 22.44
CA ASN A 586 30.66 -9.21 21.87
C ASN A 586 29.37 -10.06 21.85
N TYR A 587 28.21 -9.46 22.11
CA TYR A 587 26.93 -10.16 22.10
C TYR A 587 26.36 -10.16 20.67
N ASP A 588 26.47 -11.30 19.97
CA ASP A 588 25.81 -11.50 18.68
C ASP A 588 24.28 -11.51 18.88
N PHE A 589 23.60 -10.55 18.25
CA PHE A 589 22.15 -10.52 18.13
C PHE A 589 21.74 -11.34 16.90
N SER A 590 21.79 -12.68 17.06
CA SER A 590 21.47 -13.70 16.04
C SER A 590 19.97 -13.89 15.80
#